data_AF-A0A9D8YWV9-F1
#
_entry.id   AF-A0A9D8YWV9-F1
#
_cell.length_a   1.000
_cell.length_b   1.000
_cell.length_c   1.000
_cell.angle_alpha   90.00
_cell.angle_beta   90.00
_cell.angle_gamma   90.00
#
_symmetry.space_group_name_H-M   'P 1'
#
loop_
_entity.id
_entity.type
_entity.pdbx_description
1 polymer ?
#
loop_
_entity_poly.entity_id
_entity_poly.type
_entity_poly.pdbx_seq_one_letter_code
_entity_poly.pdbx_strand_id
1 'polypeptide(L)'
;MPHSIRKLLIDIVLSCEEITEFTEGKRLEDFQNNRMLQLALEREFEIIGEALSRLSRIDEDNLEQKIPEYRKIIDFRNIISHGYDVIDELALWDFVKNKVPELLEKTRNY
;
A
#
# COMPACT_ATOMS: atom_id res chain seq x y z
N MET A 1 22.63 2.13 -3.75
CA MET A 1 22.29 3.18 -4.74
C MET A 1 21.15 3.99 -4.17
N PRO A 2 21.14 5.33 -4.25
CA PRO A 2 19.96 6.11 -3.89
C PRO A 2 18.77 5.65 -4.75
N HIS A 3 17.61 5.46 -4.14
CA HIS A 3 16.40 5.15 -4.89
C HIS A 3 16.01 6.39 -5.70
N SER A 4 15.86 6.26 -7.01
CA SER A 4 15.30 7.34 -7.83
C SER A 4 13.79 7.42 -7.61
N ILE A 5 13.20 8.62 -7.74
CA ILE A 5 11.74 8.84 -7.68
C ILE A 5 11.01 7.82 -8.58
N ARG A 6 11.48 7.68 -9.84
CA ARG A 6 10.93 6.71 -10.80
C ARG A 6 10.88 5.29 -10.25
N LYS A 7 11.92 4.83 -9.55
CA LYS A 7 11.93 3.48 -8.98
C LYS A 7 10.86 3.34 -7.89
N LEU A 8 10.74 4.32 -6.99
CA LEU A 8 9.76 4.28 -5.90
C LEU A 8 8.32 4.27 -6.43
N LEU A 9 8.04 5.05 -7.47
CA LEU A 9 6.73 5.05 -8.13
C LEU A 9 6.43 3.70 -8.78
N ILE A 10 7.42 3.06 -9.41
CA ILE A 10 7.28 1.71 -9.97
C ILE A 10 6.98 0.70 -8.86
N ASP A 11 7.71 0.75 -7.75
CA ASP A 11 7.49 -0.15 -6.61
C ASP A 11 6.03 -0.02 -6.10
N ILE A 12 5.50 1.21 -5.98
CA ILE A 12 4.09 1.44 -5.57
C ILE A 12 3.09 0.90 -6.60
N VAL A 13 3.32 1.16 -7.90
CA VAL A 13 2.43 0.72 -8.99
C VAL A 13 2.33 -0.80 -9.02
N LEU A 14 3.46 -1.49 -9.00
CA LEU A 14 3.50 -2.96 -9.05
C LEU A 14 2.79 -3.57 -7.85
N SER A 15 3.07 -3.09 -6.63
CA SER A 15 2.37 -3.59 -5.43
C SER A 15 0.86 -3.35 -5.48
N CYS A 16 0.40 -2.22 -6.02
CA CYS A 16 -1.03 -1.97 -6.19
C CYS A 16 -1.67 -2.92 -7.22
N GLU A 17 -0.97 -3.21 -8.31
CA GLU A 17 -1.42 -4.16 -9.33
C GLU A 17 -1.49 -5.58 -8.76
N GLU A 18 -0.47 -6.01 -8.02
CA GLU A 18 -0.42 -7.32 -7.35
C GLU A 18 -1.55 -7.47 -6.32
N ILE A 19 -1.79 -6.46 -5.47
CA ILE A 19 -2.93 -6.46 -4.54
C ILE A 19 -4.26 -6.60 -5.30
N THR A 20 -4.41 -5.91 -6.43
CA THR A 20 -5.62 -5.98 -7.25
C THR A 20 -5.82 -7.38 -7.81
N GLU A 21 -4.77 -7.99 -8.36
CA GLU A 21 -4.77 -9.35 -8.91
C GLU A 21 -5.07 -10.39 -7.82
N PHE A 22 -4.37 -10.33 -6.68
CA PHE A 22 -4.54 -11.29 -5.59
C PHE A 22 -5.94 -11.24 -4.98
N THR A 23 -6.66 -10.13 -5.10
CA THR A 23 -7.99 -9.94 -4.50
C THR A 23 -9.13 -9.91 -5.50
N GLU A 24 -8.85 -10.16 -6.79
CA GLU A 24 -9.86 -10.22 -7.84
C GLU A 24 -10.89 -11.33 -7.54
N GLY A 25 -12.17 -10.97 -7.60
CA GLY A 25 -13.28 -11.89 -7.32
C GLY A 25 -13.37 -12.41 -5.88
N LYS A 26 -12.48 -11.98 -4.98
CA LYS A 26 -12.48 -12.40 -3.56
C LYS A 26 -13.32 -11.48 -2.70
N ARG A 27 -13.97 -12.07 -1.69
CA ARG A 27 -14.68 -11.38 -0.61
C ARG A 27 -13.83 -11.36 0.67
N LEU A 28 -14.31 -10.61 1.66
CA LEU A 28 -13.64 -10.52 2.96
C LEU A 28 -13.43 -11.91 3.57
N GLU A 29 -14.43 -12.79 3.52
CA GLU A 29 -14.33 -14.12 4.11
C GLU A 29 -13.25 -14.98 3.43
N ASP A 30 -13.04 -14.81 2.11
CA ASP A 30 -11.99 -15.51 1.38
C ASP A 30 -10.60 -15.04 1.81
N PHE A 31 -10.48 -13.77 2.17
CA PHE A 31 -9.27 -13.18 2.74
C PHE A 31 -9.03 -13.64 4.18
N GLN A 32 -10.05 -13.61 5.05
CA GLN A 32 -9.95 -14.03 6.45
C GLN A 32 -9.60 -15.51 6.60
N ASN A 33 -10.04 -16.36 5.67
CA ASN A 33 -9.76 -17.79 5.70
C ASN A 33 -8.50 -18.19 4.92
N ASN A 34 -7.71 -17.24 4.42
CA ASN A 34 -6.53 -17.51 3.60
C ASN A 34 -5.29 -16.80 4.13
N ARG A 35 -4.53 -17.48 5.00
CA ARG A 35 -3.31 -16.91 5.60
C ARG A 35 -2.24 -16.54 4.56
N MET A 36 -2.15 -17.25 3.44
CA MET A 36 -1.19 -16.91 2.38
C MET A 36 -1.55 -15.59 1.72
N LEU A 37 -2.84 -15.35 1.46
CA LEU A 37 -3.32 -14.07 0.92
C LEU A 37 -3.10 -12.94 1.92
N GLN A 38 -3.36 -13.16 3.22
CA GLN A 38 -3.06 -12.17 4.26
C GLN A 38 -1.59 -11.75 4.24
N LEU A 39 -0.69 -12.73 4.27
CA LEU A 39 0.77 -12.49 4.23
C LEU A 39 1.21 -11.78 2.95
N ALA A 40 0.63 -12.13 1.80
CA ALA A 40 0.92 -11.45 0.53
C ALA A 40 0.48 -9.98 0.58
N LEU A 41 -0.73 -9.70 1.07
CA LEU A 41 -1.22 -8.32 1.18
C LEU A 41 -0.42 -7.51 2.20
N GLU A 42 -0.14 -8.07 3.38
CA GLU A 42 0.72 -7.45 4.40
C GLU A 42 2.06 -7.04 3.77
N ARG A 43 2.66 -7.92 2.96
CA ARG A 43 3.93 -7.66 2.28
C ARG A 43 3.84 -6.52 1.26
N GLU A 44 2.81 -6.50 0.43
CA GLU A 44 2.63 -5.43 -0.55
C GLU A 44 2.40 -4.07 0.11
N PHE A 45 1.69 -4.02 1.25
CA PHE A 45 1.54 -2.79 2.02
C PHE A 45 2.84 -2.29 2.64
N GLU A 46 3.72 -3.20 3.09
CA GLU A 46 5.05 -2.80 3.55
C GLU A 46 5.86 -2.13 2.45
N ILE A 47 5.81 -2.67 1.22
CA ILE A 47 6.52 -2.12 0.06
C ILE A 47 6.00 -0.74 -0.29
N ILE A 48 4.67 -0.58 -0.39
CA ILE A 48 4.02 0.70 -0.66
C ILE A 48 4.40 1.74 0.40
N GLY A 49 4.27 1.40 1.69
CA GLY A 49 4.55 2.32 2.78
C GLY A 49 6.02 2.73 2.84
N GLU A 50 6.95 1.80 2.60
CA GLU A 50 8.38 2.11 2.54
C GLU A 50 8.71 3.00 1.33
N ALA A 51 8.10 2.75 0.17
CA ALA A 51 8.31 3.56 -1.02
C ALA A 51 7.81 5.00 -0.83
N LEU A 52 6.61 5.17 -0.25
CA LEU A 52 6.05 6.49 0.10
C LEU A 52 6.89 7.22 1.15
N SER A 53 7.37 6.51 2.19
CA SER A 53 8.25 7.06 3.23
C SER A 53 9.58 7.55 2.68
N ARG A 54 10.11 6.89 1.65
CA ARG A 54 11.32 7.35 0.95
C ARG A 54 11.01 8.51 0.01
N LEU A 55 9.88 8.48 -0.68
CA LEU A 55 9.46 9.52 -1.61
C LEU A 55 9.22 10.84 -0.88
N SER A 56 8.61 10.80 0.30
CA SER A 56 8.38 11.98 1.13
C SER A 56 9.66 12.68 1.59
N ARG A 57 10.80 11.97 1.65
CA ARG A 57 12.10 12.56 2.00
C ARG A 57 12.79 13.25 0.84
N ILE A 58 12.34 13.01 -0.40
CA ILE A 58 13.01 13.49 -1.62
C ILE A 58 12.13 14.41 -2.48
N ASP A 59 10.81 14.34 -2.34
CA ASP A 59 9.85 15.05 -3.21
C ASP A 59 8.53 15.37 -2.47
N GLU A 60 8.62 15.83 -1.22
CA GLU A 60 7.47 16.00 -0.32
C GLU A 60 6.36 16.89 -0.90
N ASP A 61 6.72 18.04 -1.48
CA ASP A 61 5.74 19.01 -1.99
C ASP A 61 4.87 18.43 -3.11
N ASN A 62 5.47 17.71 -4.06
CA ASN A 62 4.74 17.04 -5.14
C ASN A 62 3.93 15.86 -4.60
N LEU A 63 4.49 15.10 -3.67
CA LEU A 63 3.80 13.99 -3.05
C LEU A 63 2.55 14.44 -2.30
N GLU A 64 2.63 15.52 -1.52
CA GLU A 64 1.50 16.08 -0.79
C GLU A 64 0.42 16.62 -1.74
N GLN A 65 0.80 17.21 -2.87
CA GLN A 65 -0.16 17.69 -3.87
C GLN A 65 -0.86 16.54 -4.61
N LYS A 66 -0.13 15.48 -4.98
CA LYS A 66 -0.65 14.40 -5.82
C LYS A 66 -1.29 13.27 -5.03
N ILE A 67 -0.79 12.99 -3.83
CA ILE A 67 -1.26 11.93 -2.93
C ILE A 67 -1.38 12.50 -1.51
N PRO A 68 -2.34 13.40 -1.23
CA PRO A 68 -2.46 14.06 0.08
C PRO A 68 -2.55 13.10 1.28
N GLU A 69 -3.07 11.89 1.05
CA GLU A 69 -3.24 10.85 2.06
C GLU A 69 -1.97 10.02 2.35
N TYR A 70 -0.84 10.27 1.68
CA TYR A 70 0.36 9.43 1.78
C TYR A 70 0.83 9.16 3.22
N ARG A 71 0.71 10.15 4.12
CA ARG A 71 1.08 10.00 5.54
C ARG A 71 0.25 8.92 6.23
N LYS A 72 -1.05 8.83 5.93
CA LYS A 72 -1.94 7.79 6.49
C LYS A 72 -1.53 6.40 6.03
N ILE A 73 -1.05 6.28 4.79
CA ILE A 73 -0.58 5.00 4.23
C ILE A 73 0.73 4.57 4.92
N ILE A 74 1.64 5.52 5.15
CA ILE A 74 2.87 5.27 5.92
C ILE A 74 2.55 4.84 7.36
N ASP A 75 1.60 5.53 8.01
CA ASP A 75 1.18 5.20 9.38
C ASP A 75 0.53 3.82 9.44
N PHE A 76 -0.28 3.47 8.45
CA PHE A 76 -0.90 2.15 8.33
C PHE A 76 0.16 1.04 8.20
N ARG A 77 1.23 1.26 7.42
CA ARG A 77 2.38 0.35 7.36
C ARG A 77 3.07 0.20 8.72
N ASN A 78 3.16 1.26 9.52
CA ASN A 78 3.73 1.18 10.86
C ASN A 78 2.89 0.29 11.78
N ILE A 79 1.56 0.35 11.67
CA ILE A 79 0.64 -0.54 12.41
C ILE A 79 0.85 -2.01 11.99
N ILE A 80 0.91 -2.30 10.69
CA ILE A 80 1.15 -3.67 10.18
C ILE A 80 2.49 -4.22 10.69
N SER A 81 3.56 -3.44 10.55
CA SER A 81 4.93 -3.86 10.92
C SER A 81 5.15 -4.05 12.42
N HIS A 82 4.33 -3.44 13.28
CA HIS A 82 4.50 -3.52 14.73
C HIS A 82 3.77 -4.73 15.34
N GLY A 83 2.88 -5.41 14.62
CA GLY A 83 2.41 -6.77 14.95
C GLY A 83 1.79 -6.98 16.34
N TYR A 84 1.41 -5.93 17.08
CA TYR A 84 1.17 -6.06 18.52
C TYR A 84 -0.24 -6.50 18.92
N ASP A 85 -1.29 -6.23 18.15
CA ASP A 85 -2.63 -6.69 18.50
C ASP A 85 -3.42 -6.77 17.21
N VAL A 86 -3.84 -7.99 16.83
CA VAL A 86 -4.77 -8.33 15.73
C VAL A 86 -4.79 -7.26 14.62
N ILE A 87 -4.02 -7.46 13.54
CA ILE A 87 -4.17 -6.63 12.33
C ILE A 87 -5.67 -6.54 12.06
N ASP A 88 -6.20 -5.31 12.01
CA ASP A 88 -7.60 -5.10 11.71
C ASP A 88 -7.82 -5.52 10.25
N GLU A 89 -8.18 -6.80 10.10
CA GLU A 89 -8.48 -7.47 8.84
C GLU A 89 -9.53 -6.69 8.05
N LEU A 90 -10.45 -6.01 8.73
CA LEU A 90 -11.45 -5.15 8.09
C LEU A 90 -10.81 -3.89 7.55
N ALA A 91 -9.92 -3.24 8.31
CA ALA A 91 -9.18 -2.08 7.83
C ALA A 91 -8.25 -2.41 6.66
N LEU A 92 -7.57 -3.56 6.71
CA LEU A 92 -6.73 -4.04 5.59
C LEU A 92 -7.58 -4.27 4.35
N TRP A 93 -8.70 -4.96 4.50
CA TRP A 93 -9.59 -5.25 3.39
C TRP A 93 -10.26 -3.99 2.82
N ASP A 94 -10.65 -3.04 3.67
CA ASP A 94 -11.16 -1.73 3.25
C ASP A 94 -10.11 -0.98 2.43
N PHE A 95 -8.85 -0.98 2.90
CA PHE A 95 -7.75 -0.36 2.17
C PHE A 95 -7.57 -1.01 0.78
N VAL A 96 -7.54 -2.34 0.72
CA VAL A 96 -7.45 -3.09 -0.54
C VAL A 96 -8.54 -2.68 -1.52
N LYS A 97 -9.79 -2.60 -1.07
CA LYS A 97 -10.93 -2.36 -1.98
C LYS A 97 -11.12 -0.90 -2.35
N ASN A 98 -10.84 0.02 -1.41
CA ASN A 98 -11.22 1.43 -1.56
C ASN A 98 -10.03 2.37 -1.73
N LYS A 99 -8.81 1.99 -1.32
CA LYS A 99 -7.64 2.89 -1.32
C LYS A 99 -6.58 2.50 -2.34
N VAL A 100 -6.36 1.21 -2.57
CA VAL A 100 -5.39 0.75 -3.57
C VAL A 100 -5.72 1.25 -4.99
N PRO A 101 -6.97 1.20 -5.48
CA PRO A 101 -7.28 1.72 -6.81
C PRO A 101 -7.01 3.23 -6.96
N GLU A 102 -7.36 4.01 -5.94
CA GLU A 102 -7.11 5.46 -5.89
C GLU A 102 -5.61 5.77 -5.89
N LEU A 103 -4.85 5.04 -5.06
CA LEU A 103 -3.39 5.18 -4.97
C LEU A 103 -2.72 4.84 -6.31
N LEU A 104 -3.15 3.77 -6.97
CA LEU A 104 -2.63 3.36 -8.27
C LEU A 104 -2.83 4.45 -9.33
N GLU A 105 -4.04 5.02 -9.40
CA GLU A 105 -4.35 6.10 -10.34
C GLU A 105 -3.48 7.34 -10.07
N LYS A 106 -3.40 7.78 -8.82
CA LYS A 106 -2.58 8.96 -8.45
C LYS A 106 -1.10 8.74 -8.72
N THR A 107 -0.59 7.53 -8.45
CA THR A 107 0.83 7.19 -8.67
C THR A 107 1.17 7.13 -10.17
N ARG A 108 0.26 6.63 -11.01
CA ARG A 108 0.44 6.65 -12.48
C ARG A 108 0.43 8.06 -13.07
N ASN A 109 -0.26 8.99 -12.41
CA ASN A 109 -0.32 10.41 -12.78
C ASN A 109 0.72 11.27 -12.03
N TYR A 110 1.68 10.64 -11.35
CA TYR A 110 2.74 11.31 -10.59
C TYR A 110 3.77 12.00 -11.48
#